data_AF-A0A0P1AGF9-F1
#
_entry.id   AF-A0A0P1AGF9-F1
#
_cell.length_a   1.000
_cell.length_b   1.000
_cell.length_c   1.000
_cell.angle_alpha   90.00
_cell.angle_beta   90.00
_cell.angle_gamma   90.00
#
_symmetry.space_group_name_H-M   'P 1'
#
loop_
_entity.id
_entity.type
_entity.pdbx_description
1 polymer ?
#
loop_
_entity_poly.entity_id
_entity_poly.type
_entity_poly.pdbx_seq_one_letter_code
_entity_poly.pdbx_strand_id
1 'polypeptide(L)'
;MAMTLAGSARRPRFPMKHRLYAVLQWNLESTTIVAWKLSDSVFVESGNSEFTHNALVLLVLALNFSHSESAESCTLDATITKGVKTRNWYLDPYMSDFDIRQIMRQFPPAKRLEGRPTGTKMHTRLDRLNVHGQLDESHNFFDRWCIIL
;
A
#
# COMPACT_ATOMS: atom_id res chain seq x y z
N MET A 1 -46.93 -16.98 0.38
CA MET A 1 -45.98 -16.70 -0.71
C MET A 1 -45.41 -15.31 -0.47
N ALA A 2 -44.25 -15.22 0.18
CA ALA A 2 -43.61 -13.94 0.52
C ALA A 2 -42.17 -13.98 -0.01
N MET A 3 -41.90 -13.17 -1.04
CA MET A 3 -40.56 -12.93 -1.57
C MET A 3 -39.93 -11.80 -0.76
N THR A 4 -39.01 -12.13 0.14
CA THR A 4 -38.11 -11.15 0.74
C THR A 4 -36.87 -11.05 -0.15
N LEU A 5 -36.86 -10.05 -1.04
CA LEU A 5 -35.67 -9.61 -1.76
C LEU A 5 -34.73 -8.91 -0.78
N ALA A 6 -33.93 -9.69 -0.05
CA ALA A 6 -32.74 -9.18 0.61
C ALA A 6 -31.68 -8.90 -0.46
N GLY A 7 -31.83 -7.78 -1.16
CA GLY A 7 -30.76 -7.15 -1.92
C GLY A 7 -29.70 -6.69 -0.94
N SER A 8 -28.82 -7.60 -0.53
CA SER A 8 -27.59 -7.28 0.19
C SER A 8 -26.76 -6.41 -0.73
N ALA A 9 -26.91 -5.08 -0.61
CA ALA A 9 -26.01 -4.10 -1.16
C ALA A 9 -24.60 -4.49 -0.71
N ARG A 10 -23.82 -5.09 -1.62
CA ARG A 10 -22.43 -5.43 -1.37
C ARG A 10 -21.77 -4.11 -1.00
N ARG A 11 -21.38 -3.95 0.27
CA ARG A 11 -20.58 -2.81 0.70
C ARG A 11 -19.40 -2.70 -0.28
N PRO A 12 -19.06 -1.50 -0.77
CA PRO A 12 -17.87 -1.32 -1.58
C PRO A 12 -16.69 -1.87 -0.77
N ARG A 13 -16.10 -2.95 -1.25
CA ARG A 13 -14.91 -3.55 -0.64
C ARG A 13 -13.79 -2.55 -0.90
N PHE A 14 -13.09 -2.09 0.14
CA PHE A 14 -12.01 -1.12 0.01
C PHE A 14 -10.64 -1.82 0.16
N PRO A 15 -10.19 -2.59 -0.85
CA PRO A 15 -8.93 -3.35 -0.79
C PRO A 15 -7.71 -2.45 -0.57
N MET A 16 -7.81 -1.15 -0.87
CA MET A 16 -6.73 -0.18 -0.70
C MET A 16 -6.28 0.01 0.76
N LYS A 17 -7.20 -0.02 1.74
CA LYS A 17 -6.82 0.13 3.16
C LYS A 17 -6.05 -1.08 3.67
N HIS A 18 -6.52 -2.28 3.32
CA HIS A 18 -5.81 -3.53 3.62
C HIS A 18 -4.41 -3.53 3.00
N ARG A 19 -4.30 -2.99 1.78
CA ARG A 19 -3.04 -2.86 1.04
C ARG A 19 -2.06 -1.90 1.68
N LEU A 20 -2.50 -0.68 1.97
CA LEU A 20 -1.64 0.33 2.55
C LEU A 20 -1.09 -0.14 3.90
N TYR A 21 -1.92 -0.79 4.72
CA TYR A 21 -1.47 -1.42 5.96
C TYR A 21 -0.38 -2.47 5.72
N ALA A 22 -0.55 -3.37 4.74
CA ALA A 22 0.44 -4.39 4.41
C ALA A 22 1.76 -3.78 3.92
N VAL A 23 1.71 -2.70 3.14
CA VAL A 23 2.90 -2.00 2.64
C VAL A 23 3.67 -1.35 3.80
N LEU A 24 2.97 -0.71 4.73
CA LEU A 24 3.58 -0.15 5.95
C LEU A 24 4.22 -1.26 6.79
N GLN A 25 3.52 -2.39 6.98
CA GLN A 25 4.06 -3.55 7.69
C GLN A 25 5.32 -4.10 7.01
N TRP A 26 5.34 -4.24 5.68
CA TRP A 26 6.53 -4.71 4.97
C TRP A 26 7.75 -3.81 5.14
N ASN A 27 7.54 -2.50 5.30
CA ASN A 27 8.61 -1.55 5.54
C ASN A 27 9.12 -1.59 6.99
N LEU A 28 8.28 -1.97 7.97
CA LEU A 28 8.73 -2.28 9.34
C LEU A 28 9.57 -3.57 9.42
N GLU A 29 9.29 -4.55 8.53
CA GLU A 29 9.96 -5.85 8.51
C GLU A 29 11.26 -5.87 7.69
N SER A 30 11.69 -4.73 7.15
CA SER A 30 12.77 -4.64 6.17
C SER A 30 13.75 -3.51 6.49
N THR A 31 15.04 -3.76 6.30
CA THR A 31 16.09 -2.74 6.40
C THR A 31 16.18 -1.86 5.15
N THR A 32 15.66 -2.36 4.02
CA THR A 32 15.52 -1.61 2.77
C THR A 32 14.06 -1.27 2.51
N ILE A 33 13.83 -0.20 1.75
CA ILE A 33 12.49 0.22 1.35
C ILE A 33 11.85 -0.89 0.53
N VAL A 34 10.61 -1.23 0.91
CA VAL A 34 9.77 -2.14 0.14
C VAL A 34 8.77 -1.31 -0.65
N ALA A 35 8.89 -1.40 -1.97
CA ALA A 35 7.96 -0.75 -2.88
C ALA A 35 6.69 -1.59 -3.07
N TRP A 36 5.58 -0.89 -3.23
CA TRP A 36 4.30 -1.46 -3.63
C TRP A 36 4.11 -1.30 -5.14
N LYS A 37 4.19 -2.41 -5.87
CA LYS A 37 3.92 -2.42 -7.31
C LYS A 37 2.43 -2.59 -7.56
N LEU A 38 1.84 -1.65 -8.27
CA LEU A 38 0.40 -1.57 -8.47
C LEU A 38 0.07 -1.13 -9.91
N SER A 39 -0.92 -1.79 -10.51
CA SER A 39 -1.54 -1.33 -11.76
C SER A 39 -2.36 -0.06 -11.50
N ASP A 40 -2.21 0.95 -12.37
CA ASP A 40 -3.04 2.16 -12.35
C ASP A 40 -4.53 1.82 -12.54
N SER A 41 -4.86 0.69 -13.20
CA SER A 41 -6.25 0.22 -13.36
C SER A 41 -6.93 -0.06 -12.02
N VAL A 42 -6.16 -0.40 -10.97
CA VAL A 42 -6.73 -0.69 -9.65
C VAL A 42 -7.37 0.54 -9.04
N PHE A 43 -6.82 1.74 -9.25
CA PHE A 43 -7.45 2.96 -8.73
C PHE A 43 -8.77 3.25 -9.45
N VAL A 44 -8.79 3.06 -10.78
CA VAL A 44 -9.96 3.25 -11.63
C VAL A 44 -11.06 2.22 -11.33
N GLU A 45 -10.70 0.98 -11.05
CA GLU A 45 -11.64 -0.12 -10.76
C GLU A 45 -12.14 -0.09 -9.31
N SER A 46 -11.36 0.48 -8.37
CA SER A 46 -11.69 0.44 -6.94
C SER A 46 -12.70 1.50 -6.51
N GLY A 47 -13.04 2.47 -7.35
CA GLY A 47 -14.00 3.51 -6.98
C GLY A 47 -14.28 4.55 -8.06
N ASN A 48 -14.97 5.61 -7.65
CA ASN A 48 -15.24 6.77 -8.51
C ASN A 48 -14.00 7.68 -8.63
N SER A 49 -14.09 8.73 -9.45
CA SER A 49 -13.01 9.72 -9.62
C SER A 49 -12.59 10.38 -8.29
N GLU A 50 -13.54 10.63 -7.41
CA GLU A 50 -13.30 11.18 -6.07
C GLU A 50 -12.46 10.23 -5.20
N PHE A 51 -12.79 8.94 -5.20
CA PHE A 51 -11.99 7.92 -4.50
C PHE A 51 -10.56 7.88 -5.03
N THR A 52 -10.38 7.87 -6.35
CA THR A 52 -9.05 7.89 -6.98
C THR A 52 -8.26 9.12 -6.59
N HIS A 53 -8.89 10.31 -6.62
CA HIS A 53 -8.25 11.55 -6.20
C HIS A 53 -7.83 11.50 -4.72
N ASN A 54 -8.73 11.11 -3.83
CA ASN A 54 -8.45 11.02 -2.39
C ASN A 54 -7.37 9.97 -2.07
N ALA A 55 -7.36 8.85 -2.79
CA ALA A 55 -6.34 7.83 -2.71
C ALA A 55 -4.95 8.38 -3.08
N LEU A 56 -4.85 9.13 -4.17
CA LEU A 56 -3.59 9.74 -4.61
C LEU A 56 -3.15 10.86 -3.66
N VAL A 57 -4.07 11.69 -3.17
CA VAL A 57 -3.79 12.72 -2.15
C VAL A 57 -3.24 12.09 -0.88
N LEU A 58 -3.85 11.01 -0.40
CA LEU A 58 -3.37 10.28 0.78
C LEU A 58 -1.95 9.74 0.56
N LEU A 59 -1.70 9.07 -0.56
CA LEU A 59 -0.40 8.47 -0.84
C LEU A 59 0.69 9.53 -1.00
N VAL A 60 0.46 10.53 -1.86
CA VAL A 60 1.50 11.50 -2.25
C VAL A 60 1.67 12.60 -1.22
N LEU A 61 0.58 13.20 -0.74
CA LEU A 61 0.65 14.41 0.08
C LEU A 61 0.64 14.12 1.58
N ALA A 62 -0.08 13.09 2.02
CA ALA A 62 -0.18 12.80 3.46
C ALA A 62 0.86 11.78 3.93
N LEU A 63 1.26 10.84 3.07
CA LEU A 63 2.19 9.75 3.41
C LEU A 63 3.55 9.84 2.69
N ASN A 64 3.77 10.89 1.90
CA ASN A 64 5.00 11.13 1.16
C ASN A 64 5.48 9.93 0.31
N PHE A 65 4.54 9.16 -0.25
CA PHE A 65 4.94 8.12 -1.19
C PHE A 65 5.46 8.77 -2.47
N SER A 66 6.70 8.40 -2.84
CA SER A 66 7.20 8.63 -4.18
C SER A 66 6.73 7.50 -5.11
N HIS A 67 6.75 7.75 -6.42
CA HIS A 67 6.37 6.72 -7.38
C HIS A 67 7.17 6.80 -8.67
N SER A 68 7.35 5.66 -9.33
CA SER A 68 7.97 5.55 -10.65
C SER A 68 7.17 4.59 -11.54
N GLU A 69 7.17 4.84 -12.86
CA GLU A 69 6.59 3.91 -13.83
C GLU A 69 7.47 2.66 -13.92
N SER A 70 6.86 1.48 -13.85
CA SER A 70 7.57 0.20 -13.91
C SER A 70 7.91 -0.11 -15.36
N ALA A 71 9.19 -0.31 -15.66
CA ALA A 71 9.70 -0.62 -17.01
C ALA A 71 9.22 -1.96 -17.59
N GLU A 72 8.52 -2.80 -16.81
CA GLU A 72 7.99 -4.09 -17.28
C GLU A 72 6.75 -3.95 -18.18
N SER A 73 6.21 -2.75 -18.34
CA SER A 73 5.16 -2.50 -19.34
C SER A 73 5.78 -2.32 -20.73
N CYS A 74 6.12 -3.43 -21.41
CA CYS A 74 6.15 -3.56 -22.88
C CYS A 74 6.99 -4.78 -23.33
N THR A 75 6.43 -5.99 -23.33
CA THR A 75 6.89 -7.09 -24.21
C THR A 75 5.77 -8.09 -24.52
N LEU A 76 4.58 -7.60 -24.89
CA LEU A 76 3.66 -8.44 -25.65
C LEU A 76 2.95 -7.60 -26.69
N ASP A 77 3.43 -7.77 -27.92
CA ASP A 77 2.84 -7.46 -29.22
C ASP A 77 2.47 -6.00 -29.53
N ALA A 78 3.09 -5.52 -30.62
CA ALA A 78 2.82 -4.26 -31.30
C ALA A 78 1.44 -4.28 -32.00
N THR A 79 0.38 -4.61 -31.26
CA THR A 79 -0.99 -4.66 -31.77
C THR A 79 -1.95 -4.17 -30.69
N ILE A 80 -2.00 -2.84 -30.52
CA ILE A 80 -3.10 -2.09 -29.87
C ILE A 80 -3.64 -2.73 -28.57
N THR A 81 -2.77 -3.14 -27.66
CA THR A 81 -3.14 -3.24 -26.25
C THR A 81 -2.64 -1.96 -25.59
N LYS A 82 -3.58 -1.07 -25.20
CA LYS A 82 -3.30 -0.02 -24.21
C LYS A 82 -2.79 -0.74 -22.95
N GLY A 83 -1.47 -0.88 -22.85
CA GLY A 83 -0.81 -1.57 -21.76
C GLY A 83 -1.27 -0.96 -20.45
N VAL A 84 -1.70 -1.81 -19.54
CA VAL A 84 -2.09 -1.39 -18.19
C VAL A 84 -0.83 -0.85 -17.52
N LYS A 85 -0.77 0.47 -17.34
CA LYS A 85 0.37 1.13 -16.70
C LYS A 85 0.52 0.61 -15.29
N THR A 86 1.74 0.26 -14.93
CA THR A 86 2.08 -0.23 -13.60
C THR A 86 3.08 0.73 -12.96
N ARG A 87 2.83 1.11 -11.71
CA ARG A 87 3.71 1.99 -10.93
C ARG A 87 4.22 1.28 -9.70
N ASN A 88 5.44 1.63 -9.33
CA ASN A 88 6.03 1.29 -8.04
C ASN A 88 5.82 2.48 -7.11
N TRP A 89 5.23 2.25 -5.96
CA TRP A 89 5.02 3.23 -4.90
C TRP A 89 6.01 2.96 -3.76
N TYR A 90 6.84 3.93 -3.44
CA TYR A 90 7.89 3.83 -2.44
C TYR A 90 7.53 4.70 -1.25
N LEU A 91 7.60 4.13 -0.05
CA LEU A 91 7.53 4.92 1.17
C LEU A 91 8.75 5.85 1.24
N ASP A 92 8.59 7.02 1.86
CA ASP A 92 9.70 7.93 2.14
C ASP A 92 10.81 7.18 2.91
N PRO A 93 12.05 7.12 2.38
CA PRO A 93 13.20 6.51 3.08
C PRO A 93 13.39 7.00 4.50
N TYR A 94 13.02 8.25 4.77
CA TYR A 94 13.24 8.95 6.04
C TYR A 94 12.10 8.82 7.04
N MET A 95 11.01 8.13 6.68
CA MET A 95 9.91 7.88 7.59
C MET A 95 10.30 6.87 8.67
N SER A 96 10.19 7.26 9.93
CA SER A 96 10.65 6.42 11.02
C SER A 96 9.72 5.24 11.32
N ASP A 97 10.23 4.19 11.96
CA ASP A 97 9.44 3.08 12.51
C ASP A 97 8.34 3.57 13.43
N PHE A 98 8.65 4.56 14.26
CA PHE A 98 7.69 5.19 15.13
C PHE A 98 6.54 5.81 14.31
N ASP A 99 6.85 6.59 13.28
CA ASP A 99 5.84 7.24 12.43
C ASP A 99 4.98 6.21 11.70
N ILE A 100 5.60 5.18 11.12
CA ILE A 100 4.89 4.09 10.46
C ILE A 100 3.93 3.40 11.43
N ARG A 101 4.36 3.12 12.66
CA ARG A 101 3.49 2.53 13.71
C ARG A 101 2.36 3.48 14.10
N GLN A 102 2.60 4.79 14.21
CA GLN A 102 1.54 5.77 14.49
C GLN A 102 0.49 5.80 13.37
N ILE A 103 0.92 5.75 12.11
CA ILE A 103 0.03 5.67 10.95
C ILE A 103 -0.78 4.38 11.00
N MET A 104 -0.13 3.23 11.24
CA MET A 104 -0.80 1.92 11.33
C MET A 104 -1.86 1.86 12.44
N ARG A 105 -1.69 2.60 13.55
CA ARG A 105 -2.69 2.71 14.63
C ARG A 105 -3.97 3.42 14.21
N GLN A 106 -3.94 4.23 13.15
CA GLN A 106 -5.13 4.89 12.61
C GLN A 106 -6.00 3.95 11.75
N PHE A 107 -5.48 2.77 11.39
CA PHE A 107 -6.25 1.79 10.63
C PHE A 107 -7.22 1.06 11.56
N PRO A 108 -8.43 0.71 11.07
CA PRO A 108 -9.29 -0.21 11.80
C PRO A 108 -8.57 -1.56 11.99
N PRO A 109 -8.92 -2.33 13.03
CA PRO A 109 -8.28 -3.62 13.30
C PRO A 109 -8.19 -4.50 12.04
N ALA A 110 -7.07 -5.19 11.84
CA ALA A 110 -6.78 -5.94 10.61
C ALA A 110 -7.91 -6.90 10.18
N LYS A 111 -8.65 -7.47 11.15
CA LYS A 111 -9.84 -8.32 10.93
C LYS A 111 -11.01 -7.62 10.23
N ARG A 112 -11.02 -6.28 10.18
CA ARG A 112 -12.03 -5.43 9.54
C ARG A 112 -11.55 -4.83 8.22
N LEU A 113 -10.32 -5.10 7.81
CA LEU A 113 -9.78 -4.67 6.53
C LEU A 113 -10.26 -5.66 5.46
N GLU A 114 -11.35 -5.34 4.78
CA GLU A 114 -11.98 -6.21 3.76
C GLU A 114 -11.31 -6.07 2.38
N GLY A 115 -11.09 -7.20 1.70
CA GLY A 115 -10.66 -7.26 0.30
C GLY A 115 -9.44 -8.16 0.05
N ARG A 116 -9.40 -8.83 -1.11
CA ARG A 116 -8.17 -9.51 -1.56
C ARG A 116 -7.14 -8.41 -1.84
N PRO A 117 -5.89 -8.57 -1.41
CA PRO A 117 -4.87 -7.61 -1.78
C PRO A 117 -4.82 -7.52 -3.34
N THR A 118 -4.89 -6.32 -3.98
CA THR A 118 -4.37 -5.93 -5.34
C THR A 118 -2.94 -5.25 -5.46
N GLY A 119 -1.98 -5.83 -6.20
CA GLY A 119 -0.55 -5.40 -6.29
C GLY A 119 0.52 -6.37 -5.70
N THR A 120 1.82 -6.12 -5.90
CA THR A 120 2.91 -7.02 -5.47
C THR A 120 3.97 -6.32 -4.62
N LYS A 121 4.62 -7.09 -3.73
CA LYS A 121 5.77 -6.64 -2.92
C LYS A 121 7.00 -6.60 -3.82
N MET A 122 7.70 -5.46 -3.86
CA MET A 122 8.97 -5.32 -4.57
C MET A 122 10.06 -4.88 -3.59
N HIS A 123 11.07 -5.71 -3.42
CA HIS A 123 12.26 -5.34 -2.65
C HIS A 123 13.12 -4.37 -3.45
N THR A 124 13.60 -3.33 -2.79
CA THR A 124 14.53 -2.37 -3.39
C THR A 124 15.90 -2.48 -2.74
N ARG A 125 16.89 -1.80 -3.33
CA ARG A 125 18.23 -1.63 -2.77
C ARG A 125 18.39 -0.30 -2.02
N LEU A 126 17.30 0.43 -1.80
CA LEU A 126 17.33 1.70 -1.09
C LEU A 126 17.27 1.42 0.40
N ASP A 127 18.32 1.76 1.12
CA ASP A 127 18.33 1.66 2.57
C ASP A 127 17.31 2.60 3.18
N ARG A 128 16.66 2.14 4.25
CA ARG A 128 15.77 2.97 5.05
C ARG A 128 16.57 3.59 6.18
N LEU A 129 16.81 4.89 6.07
CA LEU A 129 17.61 5.66 7.02
C LEU A 129 16.71 6.71 7.66
N ASN A 130 16.84 6.95 8.95
CA ASN A 130 16.15 8.06 9.59
C ASN A 130 16.64 9.43 9.06
N VAL A 131 15.99 10.51 9.50
CA VAL A 131 16.35 11.90 9.11
C VAL A 131 17.80 12.30 9.43
N HIS A 132 18.51 11.51 10.25
CA HIS A 132 19.92 11.70 10.59
C HIS A 132 20.86 10.81 9.78
N GLY A 133 20.36 10.04 8.80
CA GLY A 133 21.14 9.13 7.98
C GLY A 133 21.56 7.83 8.69
N GLN A 134 20.93 7.49 9.81
CA GLN A 134 21.22 6.28 10.58
C GLN A 134 20.17 5.20 10.28
N LEU A 135 20.54 3.93 10.40
CA LEU A 135 19.55 2.84 10.35
C LEU A 135 18.53 3.05 11.48
N ASP A 136 17.26 3.03 11.12
CA ASP A 136 16.20 3.39 12.04
C ASP A 136 15.91 2.25 13.02
N GLU A 137 15.90 2.60 14.31
CA GLU A 137 15.85 1.73 15.52
C GLU A 137 16.81 0.53 15.55
N SER A 138 17.39 0.23 16.72
CA SER A 138 18.19 -1.00 16.87
C SER A 138 17.33 -2.23 16.62
N HIS A 139 17.83 -3.22 15.87
CA HIS A 139 17.17 -4.51 15.59
C HIS A 139 16.47 -5.13 16.83
N ASN A 140 17.01 -4.91 18.02
CA ASN A 140 16.52 -5.42 19.31
C ASN A 140 15.23 -4.74 19.82
N PHE A 141 14.78 -3.63 19.22
CA PHE A 141 13.53 -2.96 19.60
C PHE A 141 12.31 -3.74 19.08
N PHE A 142 12.45 -4.41 17.92
CA PHE A 142 11.41 -5.23 17.32
C PHE A 142 11.07 -6.47 18.16
N ASP A 143 12.06 -7.07 18.81
CA ASP A 143 11.84 -8.24 19.69
C ASP A 143 11.00 -7.92 20.93
N ARG A 144 10.98 -6.65 21.39
CA ARG A 144 10.22 -6.25 22.59
C ARG A 144 8.74 -5.95 22.33
N TRP A 145 8.37 -5.63 21.09
CA TRP A 145 6.98 -5.25 20.76
C TRP A 145 6.19 -6.33 20.01
N CYS A 146 6.79 -7.50 19.77
CA CYS A 146 6.10 -8.73 19.38
C CYS A 146 5.41 -9.43 20.58
N ILE A 147 4.85 -8.67 21.54
CA ILE A 147 3.91 -9.24 22.51
C ILE A 147 2.51 -9.03 21.95
N ILE A 148 1.97 -10.15 21.47
CA ILE A 148 0.58 -10.38 21.08
C ILE A 148 -0.37 -9.78 22.13
N LEU A 149 -1.28 -8.91 21.68
CA LEU A 149 -2.54 -8.60 22.36
C LEU A 149 -3.70 -8.75 21.37
#